data_AF-A0A8B7G5V2-F1
#
_entry.id   AF-A0A8B7G5V2-F1
#
_cell.length_a   1.000
_cell.length_b   1.000
_cell.length_c   1.000
_cell.angle_alpha   90.00
_cell.angle_beta   90.00
_cell.angle_gamma   90.00
#
_symmetry.space_group_name_H-M   'P 1'
#
loop_
_entity.id
_entity.type
_entity.pdbx_description
1 polymer ?
#
loop_
_entity_poly.entity_id
_entity_poly.type
_entity_poly.pdbx_seq_one_letter_code
_entity_poly.pdbx_strand_id
1 'polypeptide(L)'
;MAKAERFRAERMLLRLGLLALGAACVCAVPIDSAMSTVVRETLTLLSMHRTLLTGNESLRIPVPAHKNHQLCTEEIFQGLDTLKNQTGQENGVEKLFQNLSLIKKYIDLQKKKCGEERRRVKQFLDYLQEFLGVINTEWTIES
;
A
#
# COMPACT_ATOMS: atom_id res chain seq x y z
N MET A 1 58.57 -27.47 -10.25
CA MET A 1 58.14 -26.10 -9.92
C MET A 1 56.97 -25.60 -10.78
N ALA A 2 56.89 -25.90 -12.08
CA ALA A 2 55.81 -25.43 -12.98
C ALA A 2 54.36 -25.86 -12.61
N LYS A 3 54.16 -26.95 -11.86
CA LYS A 3 52.81 -27.45 -11.48
C LYS A 3 52.18 -26.63 -10.34
N ALA A 4 53.00 -26.04 -9.46
CA ALA A 4 52.54 -25.24 -8.33
C ALA A 4 52.11 -23.82 -8.74
N GLU A 5 52.70 -23.28 -9.81
CA GLU A 5 52.38 -21.96 -10.34
C GLU A 5 51.08 -21.96 -11.17
N ARG A 6 50.82 -23.03 -11.94
CA ARG A 6 49.52 -23.23 -12.63
C ARG A 6 48.34 -23.29 -11.64
N PHE A 7 48.50 -24.02 -10.54
CA PHE A 7 47.46 -24.11 -9.51
C PHE A 7 47.18 -22.77 -8.81
N ARG A 8 48.20 -21.92 -8.68
CA ARG A 8 48.09 -20.58 -8.09
C ARG A 8 47.39 -19.60 -9.03
N ALA A 9 47.66 -19.69 -10.34
CA ALA A 9 47.03 -18.86 -11.37
C ALA A 9 45.53 -19.18 -11.55
N GLU A 10 45.16 -20.47 -11.57
CA GLU A 10 43.76 -20.91 -11.64
C GLU A 10 42.94 -20.48 -10.42
N ARG A 11 43.56 -20.48 -9.23
CA ARG A 11 42.93 -20.01 -7.98
C ARG A 11 42.69 -18.50 -7.95
N MET A 12 43.53 -17.70 -8.61
CA MET A 12 43.33 -16.25 -8.72
C MET A 12 42.25 -15.90 -9.74
N LEU A 13 42.18 -16.60 -10.88
CA LEU A 13 41.12 -16.42 -11.89
C LEU A 13 39.73 -16.76 -11.35
N LEU A 14 39.61 -17.85 -10.59
CA LEU A 14 38.35 -18.21 -9.89
C LEU A 14 37.92 -17.17 -8.85
N ARG A 15 38.87 -16.52 -8.17
CA ARG A 15 38.59 -15.45 -7.22
C ARG A 15 38.20 -14.14 -7.91
N LEU A 16 38.81 -13.81 -9.06
CA LEU A 16 38.41 -12.65 -9.87
C LEU A 16 37.00 -12.82 -10.46
N GLY A 17 36.63 -14.03 -10.89
CA GLY A 17 35.28 -14.33 -11.38
C GLY A 17 34.20 -14.21 -10.31
N LEU A 18 34.50 -14.56 -9.05
CA LEU A 18 33.56 -14.45 -7.94
C LEU A 18 33.32 -13.00 -7.48
N LEU A 19 34.28 -12.10 -7.70
CA LEU A 19 34.17 -10.68 -7.32
C LEU A 19 33.28 -9.86 -8.27
N ALA A 20 32.99 -10.36 -9.47
CA ALA A 20 32.14 -9.68 -10.45
C ALA A 20 30.63 -9.98 -10.28
N LEU A 21 30.26 -11.00 -9.50
CA LEU A 21 28.87 -11.47 -9.37
C LEU A 21 28.15 -10.97 -8.10
N GLY A 22 28.57 -9.81 -7.57
CA GLY A 22 28.15 -9.33 -6.24
C GLY A 22 27.46 -7.96 -6.21
N ALA A 23 26.92 -7.46 -7.32
CA ALA A 23 26.35 -6.11 -7.39
C ALA A 23 25.00 -6.02 -8.10
N ALA A 24 24.10 -6.96 -7.82
CA ALA A 24 22.67 -6.74 -8.00
C ALA A 24 21.99 -6.87 -6.63
N CYS A 25 22.26 -5.90 -5.75
CA CYS A 25 21.44 -5.70 -4.57
C CYS A 25 20.08 -5.19 -5.08
N VAL A 26 19.18 -6.12 -5.38
CA VAL A 26 17.77 -5.79 -5.53
C VAL A 26 17.33 -5.37 -4.13
N CYS A 27 17.32 -4.06 -3.88
CA CYS A 27 16.66 -3.50 -2.73
C CYS A 27 15.19 -3.90 -2.82
N ALA A 28 14.83 -5.01 -2.18
CA ALA A 28 13.45 -5.29 -1.82
C ALA A 28 13.08 -4.27 -0.75
N VAL A 29 12.79 -3.04 -1.17
CA VAL A 29 12.11 -2.07 -0.30
C VAL A 29 10.80 -2.75 0.07
N PRO A 30 10.54 -3.04 1.35
CA PRO A 30 9.29 -3.67 1.75
C PRO A 30 8.15 -2.79 1.22
N ILE A 31 7.27 -3.35 0.39
CA ILE A 31 6.14 -2.62 -0.21
C ILE A 31 5.33 -1.89 0.88
N ASP A 32 5.29 -2.44 2.09
CA ASP A 32 4.62 -1.81 3.24
C ASP A 32 5.34 -0.55 3.77
N SER A 33 6.67 -0.50 3.70
CA SER A 33 7.46 0.71 4.01
C SER A 33 7.26 1.80 2.94
N ALA A 34 7.05 1.40 1.68
CA ALA A 34 6.71 2.32 0.60
C ALA A 34 5.27 2.86 0.75
N MET A 35 4.29 2.01 1.07
CA MET A 35 2.90 2.45 1.24
C MET A 35 2.70 3.35 2.45
N SER A 36 3.35 3.07 3.58
CA SER A 36 3.29 3.96 4.75
C SER A 36 3.86 5.35 4.46
N THR A 37 4.90 5.44 3.62
CA THR A 37 5.46 6.70 3.14
C THR A 37 4.46 7.44 2.24
N VAL A 38 3.84 6.74 1.28
CA VAL A 38 2.80 7.30 0.41
C VAL A 38 1.61 7.82 1.23
N VAL A 39 1.12 7.06 2.21
CA VAL A 39 0.02 7.50 3.08
C VAL A 39 0.40 8.77 3.85
N ARG A 40 1.60 8.83 4.43
CA ARG A 40 2.08 10.02 5.16
C ARG A 40 2.15 11.25 4.25
N GLU A 41 2.73 11.10 3.06
CA GLU A 41 2.81 12.18 2.08
C GLU A 41 1.41 12.64 1.63
N THR A 42 0.49 11.68 1.41
CA THR A 42 -0.91 11.96 1.04
C THR A 42 -1.61 12.78 2.12
N LEU A 43 -1.39 12.47 3.41
CA LEU A 43 -1.95 13.25 4.52
C LEU A 43 -1.42 14.69 4.53
N THR A 44 -0.11 14.89 4.27
CA THR A 44 0.48 16.22 4.14
C THR A 44 -0.15 17.00 2.98
N LEU A 45 -0.25 16.39 1.79
CA LEU A 45 -0.87 17.01 0.62
C LEU A 45 -2.36 17.34 0.87
N LEU A 46 -3.11 16.44 1.49
CA LEU A 46 -4.51 16.66 1.84
C LEU A 46 -4.67 17.88 2.77
N SER A 47 -3.76 18.02 3.74
CA SER A 47 -3.74 19.18 4.64
C SER A 47 -3.44 20.47 3.87
N MET A 48 -2.39 20.47 3.03
CA MET A 48 -1.98 21.64 2.25
C MET A 48 -3.07 22.12 1.27
N HIS A 49 -3.78 21.20 0.63
CA HIS A 49 -4.80 21.52 -0.37
C HIS A 49 -6.21 21.65 0.22
N ARG A 50 -6.38 21.60 1.54
CA ARG A 50 -7.71 21.57 2.18
C ARG A 50 -8.60 22.73 1.74
N THR A 51 -8.09 23.96 1.77
CA THR A 51 -8.84 25.17 1.38
C THR A 51 -9.34 25.11 -0.06
N LEU A 52 -8.50 24.62 -0.98
CA LEU A 52 -8.85 24.46 -2.38
C LEU A 52 -9.93 23.37 -2.55
N LEU A 53 -9.76 22.22 -1.89
CA LEU A 53 -10.70 21.09 -1.97
C LEU A 53 -12.07 21.42 -1.38
N THR A 54 -12.13 22.35 -0.42
CA THR A 54 -13.39 22.85 0.17
C THR A 54 -13.94 24.09 -0.54
N GLY A 55 -13.35 24.53 -1.66
CA GLY A 55 -13.73 25.77 -2.34
C GLY A 55 -15.15 25.77 -2.93
N ASN A 56 -15.70 24.60 -3.24
CA ASN A 56 -17.10 24.46 -3.66
C ASN A 56 -17.98 24.03 -2.47
N GLU A 57 -18.52 25.01 -1.75
CA GLU A 57 -19.37 24.79 -0.56
C GLU A 57 -20.72 24.11 -0.86
N SER A 58 -21.15 24.13 -2.13
CA SER A 58 -22.40 23.49 -2.54
C SER A 58 -22.27 21.98 -2.79
N LEU A 59 -21.03 21.50 -3.00
CA LEU A 59 -20.76 20.10 -3.34
C LEU A 59 -21.15 19.19 -2.18
N ARG A 60 -21.95 18.18 -2.47
CA ARG A 60 -22.35 17.15 -1.50
C ARG A 60 -21.69 15.83 -1.87
N ILE A 61 -20.90 15.30 -0.95
CA ILE A 61 -20.24 14.00 -1.06
C ILE A 61 -20.74 13.14 0.11
N PRO A 62 -21.13 11.87 -0.12
CA PRO A 62 -21.50 10.96 0.96
C PRO A 62 -20.37 10.80 1.99
N VAL A 63 -20.71 10.89 3.27
CA VAL A 63 -19.78 10.64 4.38
C VAL A 63 -20.37 9.51 5.22
N PRO A 64 -19.66 8.38 5.43
CA PRO A 64 -20.14 7.31 6.27
C PRO A 64 -20.45 7.77 7.70
N ALA A 65 -21.58 7.34 8.24
CA ALA A 65 -22.04 7.74 9.58
C ALA A 65 -21.28 7.04 10.73
N HIS A 66 -20.54 5.96 10.43
CA HIS A 66 -19.79 5.18 11.42
C HIS A 66 -18.29 5.22 11.16
N LYS A 67 -17.49 4.82 12.15
CA LYS A 67 -16.01 4.84 12.07
C LYS A 67 -15.37 3.56 11.52
N ASN A 68 -16.16 2.55 11.15
CA ASN A 68 -15.66 1.31 10.55
C ASN A 68 -15.23 1.54 9.07
N HIS A 69 -14.14 2.27 8.86
CA HIS A 69 -13.70 2.74 7.54
C HIS A 69 -13.48 1.62 6.51
N GLN A 70 -13.07 0.43 6.97
CA GLN A 70 -12.82 -0.72 6.10
C GLN A 70 -14.08 -1.18 5.35
N LEU A 71 -15.26 -0.98 5.94
CA LEU A 71 -16.55 -1.33 5.34
C LEU A 71 -16.95 -0.38 4.20
N CYS A 72 -16.50 0.87 4.24
CA CYS A 72 -16.93 1.92 3.31
C CYS A 72 -15.85 2.34 2.31
N THR A 73 -14.88 1.45 2.04
CA THR A 73 -13.75 1.78 1.16
C THR A 73 -14.22 2.15 -0.26
N GLU A 74 -15.30 1.53 -0.76
CA GLU A 74 -15.83 1.84 -2.08
C GLU A 74 -16.46 3.25 -2.12
N GLU A 75 -17.33 3.57 -1.17
CA GLU A 75 -17.99 4.88 -1.06
C GLU A 75 -16.96 6.01 -0.88
N ILE A 76 -15.91 5.77 -0.10
CA ILE A 76 -14.80 6.72 0.07
C ILE A 76 -14.16 7.05 -1.29
N PHE A 77 -13.83 6.03 -2.11
CA PHE A 77 -13.20 6.28 -3.41
C PHE A 77 -14.15 6.86 -4.45
N GLN A 78 -15.44 6.53 -4.41
CA GLN A 78 -16.45 7.18 -5.25
C GLN A 78 -16.58 8.68 -4.92
N GLY A 79 -16.57 9.04 -3.62
CA GLY A 79 -16.55 10.42 -3.17
C GLY A 79 -15.30 11.17 -3.63
N LEU A 80 -14.13 10.51 -3.59
CA LEU A 80 -12.88 11.07 -4.12
C LEU A 80 -12.92 11.31 -5.63
N ASP A 81 -13.55 10.41 -6.39
CA ASP A 81 -13.72 10.62 -7.84
C ASP A 81 -14.64 11.81 -8.14
N THR A 82 -15.69 12.01 -7.34
CA THR A 82 -16.54 13.20 -7.43
C THR A 82 -15.76 14.47 -7.12
N LEU A 83 -14.96 14.46 -6.04
CA LEU A 83 -14.11 15.59 -5.65
C LEU A 83 -13.10 15.93 -6.76
N LYS A 84 -12.41 14.92 -7.29
CA LYS A 84 -11.43 15.05 -8.38
C LYS A 84 -12.03 15.71 -9.63
N ASN A 85 -13.23 15.31 -10.02
CA ASN A 85 -13.92 15.86 -11.19
C ASN A 85 -14.29 17.34 -11.01
N GLN A 86 -14.46 17.80 -9.75
CA GLN A 86 -14.76 19.19 -9.41
C GLN A 86 -13.50 20.04 -9.26
N THR A 87 -12.40 19.47 -8.76
CA THR A 87 -11.19 20.24 -8.48
C THR A 87 -10.38 20.58 -9.74
N GLY A 88 -10.62 19.95 -10.89
CA GLY A 88 -9.88 20.25 -12.14
C GLY A 88 -8.40 19.84 -12.09
N GLN A 89 -7.79 19.59 -13.26
CA GLN A 89 -6.41 19.08 -13.31
C GLN A 89 -5.34 20.14 -13.05
N GLU A 90 -5.59 21.42 -13.30
CA GLU A 90 -4.55 22.47 -13.27
C GLU A 90 -4.30 23.09 -11.88
N ASN A 91 -4.93 22.57 -10.82
CA ASN A 91 -4.96 23.20 -9.50
C ASN A 91 -3.87 22.70 -8.53
N GLY A 92 -2.84 22.00 -9.02
CA GLY A 92 -1.71 21.54 -8.21
C GLY A 92 -2.03 20.37 -7.27
N VAL A 93 -3.17 19.72 -7.44
CA VAL A 93 -3.68 18.59 -6.64
C VAL A 93 -3.42 17.22 -7.27
N GLU A 94 -2.77 17.17 -8.42
CA GLU A 94 -2.56 15.96 -9.21
C GLU A 94 -1.82 14.91 -8.41
N LYS A 95 -0.78 15.32 -7.67
CA LYS A 95 -0.01 14.41 -6.81
C LYS A 95 -0.85 13.82 -5.67
N LEU A 96 -1.78 14.60 -5.10
CA LEU A 96 -2.71 14.11 -4.09
C LEU A 96 -3.59 12.99 -4.66
N PHE A 97 -4.21 13.23 -5.81
CA PHE A 97 -5.09 12.23 -6.45
C PHE A 97 -4.33 11.02 -7.00
N GLN A 98 -3.09 11.20 -7.47
CA GLN A 98 -2.20 10.10 -7.84
C GLN A 98 -1.89 9.20 -6.63
N ASN A 99 -1.51 9.78 -5.50
CA ASN A 99 -1.23 9.00 -4.30
C ASN A 99 -2.48 8.27 -3.78
N LEU A 100 -3.65 8.92 -3.79
CA LEU A 100 -4.93 8.27 -3.46
C LEU A 100 -5.25 7.11 -4.41
N SER A 101 -4.96 7.24 -5.71
CA SER A 101 -5.11 6.16 -6.68
C SER A 101 -4.17 4.97 -6.38
N LEU A 102 -2.93 5.23 -5.97
CA LEU A 102 -1.99 4.18 -5.54
C LEU A 102 -2.50 3.46 -4.29
N ILE A 103 -3.01 4.19 -3.29
CA ILE A 103 -3.62 3.62 -2.09
C ILE A 103 -4.83 2.75 -2.46
N LYS A 104 -5.70 3.22 -3.37
CA LYS A 104 -6.83 2.43 -3.87
C LYS A 104 -6.38 1.10 -4.46
N LYS A 105 -5.40 1.15 -5.37
CA LYS A 105 -4.87 -0.06 -6.04
C LYS A 105 -4.27 -1.04 -5.03
N TYR A 106 -3.59 -0.54 -3.99
CA TYR A 106 -3.09 -1.39 -2.92
C TYR A 106 -4.24 -2.07 -2.16
N ILE A 107 -5.29 -1.34 -1.77
CA ILE A 107 -6.47 -1.91 -1.11
C ILE A 107 -7.15 -2.95 -1.99
N ASP A 108 -7.37 -2.66 -3.27
CA ASP A 108 -7.97 -3.57 -4.24
C ASP A 108 -7.15 -4.86 -4.39
N LEU A 109 -5.81 -4.76 -4.34
CA LEU A 109 -4.92 -5.92 -4.33
C LEU A 109 -5.05 -6.75 -3.04
N GLN A 110 -5.14 -6.10 -1.87
CA GLN A 110 -5.33 -6.84 -0.61
C GLN A 110 -6.69 -7.55 -0.58
N LYS A 111 -7.75 -6.92 -1.09
CA LYS A 111 -9.08 -7.55 -1.21
C LYS A 111 -9.06 -8.83 -2.04
N LYS A 112 -8.27 -8.88 -3.12
CA LYS A 112 -8.13 -10.09 -3.96
C LYS A 112 -7.54 -11.28 -3.19
N LYS A 113 -6.68 -11.01 -2.19
CA LYS A 113 -6.05 -12.06 -1.37
C LYS A 113 -7.01 -12.73 -0.39
N CYS A 114 -8.15 -12.11 -0.07
CA CYS A 114 -9.11 -12.65 0.91
C CYS A 114 -9.63 -14.05 0.55
N GLY A 115 -9.74 -14.37 -0.75
CA GLY A 115 -10.22 -15.67 -1.23
C GLY A 115 -9.18 -16.49 -2.00
N GLU A 116 -7.92 -16.06 -2.01
CA GLU A 116 -6.87 -16.66 -2.84
C GLU A 116 -6.44 -18.04 -2.31
N GLU A 117 -6.29 -18.17 -0.99
CA GLU A 117 -5.83 -19.40 -0.36
C GLU A 117 -6.98 -20.17 0.31
N ARG A 118 -7.12 -21.46 -0.02
CA ARG A 118 -8.05 -22.37 0.68
C ARG A 118 -7.31 -23.10 1.80
N ARG A 119 -7.77 -22.91 3.04
CA ARG A 119 -7.17 -23.47 4.25
C ARG A 119 -8.09 -24.51 4.93
N ARG A 120 -7.56 -25.25 5.89
CA ARG A 120 -8.33 -26.24 6.67
C ARG A 120 -9.33 -25.53 7.60
N VAL A 121 -10.40 -26.24 7.95
CA VAL A 121 -11.48 -25.73 8.82
C VAL A 121 -10.94 -25.11 10.11
N LYS A 122 -9.97 -25.74 10.78
CA LYS A 122 -9.36 -25.17 12.00
C LYS A 122 -8.83 -23.75 11.77
N GLN A 123 -8.04 -23.54 10.73
CA GLN A 123 -7.45 -22.23 10.42
C GLN A 123 -8.51 -21.19 10.06
N PHE A 124 -9.58 -21.62 9.40
CA PHE A 124 -10.73 -20.75 9.13
C PHE A 124 -11.46 -20.36 10.42
N LEU A 125 -11.69 -21.30 11.35
CA LEU A 125 -12.32 -21.02 12.63
C LEU A 125 -11.45 -20.11 13.51
N ASP A 126 -10.13 -20.30 13.50
CA ASP A 126 -9.18 -19.42 14.19
C ASP A 126 -9.32 -17.98 13.65
N TYR A 127 -9.34 -17.81 12.31
CA TYR A 127 -9.55 -16.50 11.68
C TYR A 127 -10.94 -15.91 11.97
N LEU A 128 -11.99 -16.74 11.97
CA LEU A 128 -13.36 -16.31 12.31
C LEU A 128 -13.45 -15.81 13.75
N GLN A 129 -12.77 -16.47 14.69
CA GLN A 129 -12.72 -16.04 16.08
C GLN A 129 -12.03 -14.67 16.22
N GLU A 130 -10.91 -14.46 15.53
CA GLU A 130 -10.25 -13.15 15.47
C GLU A 130 -11.18 -12.06 14.91
N PHE A 131 -11.87 -12.35 13.81
CA PHE A 131 -12.84 -11.44 13.19
C PHE A 131 -13.99 -11.06 14.13
N LEU A 132 -14.60 -12.03 14.81
CA LEU A 132 -15.66 -11.77 15.79
C LEU A 132 -15.13 -10.98 16.99
N GLY A 133 -13.87 -11.22 17.40
CA GLY A 133 -13.18 -10.43 18.42
C GLY A 133 -13.11 -8.95 18.06
N VAL A 134 -12.65 -8.63 16.84
CA VAL A 134 -12.59 -7.25 16.32
C VAL A 134 -13.97 -6.60 16.31
N ILE A 135 -15.01 -7.31 15.86
CA ILE A 135 -16.39 -6.79 15.89
C ILE A 135 -16.81 -6.46 17.33
N ASN A 136 -16.52 -7.34 18.28
CA ASN A 136 -16.96 -7.15 19.66
C ASN A 136 -16.22 -6.01 20.37
N THR A 137 -14.95 -5.76 20.04
CA THR A 137 -14.11 -4.78 20.78
C THR A 137 -13.93 -3.45 20.08
N GLU A 138 -13.84 -3.43 18.75
CA GLU A 138 -13.48 -2.23 17.99
C GLU A 138 -14.69 -1.59 17.32
N TRP A 139 -15.68 -2.38 16.93
CA TRP A 139 -16.85 -1.82 16.29
C TRP A 139 -17.77 -1.26 17.36
N THR A 140 -18.09 0.02 17.25
CA THR A 140 -19.17 0.63 18.02
C THR A 140 -20.48 0.06 17.46
N ILE A 141 -20.90 -1.09 17.99
CA ILE A 141 -22.25 -1.60 17.76
C ILE A 141 -23.14 -0.66 18.58
N GLU A 142 -23.57 0.44 17.97
CA GLU A 142 -24.55 1.31 18.60
C GLU A 142 -25.77 0.47 19.00
N SER A 143 -26.08 0.55 20.30
CA SER A 143 -27.27 -0.02 20.93
C SER A 143 -28.47 0.89 20.69
#